data_AF-A0AAV4J514-F1
#
_entry.id   AF-A0AAV4J514-F1
#
_cell.length_a   1.000
_cell.length_b   1.000
_cell.length_c   1.000
_cell.angle_alpha   90.00
_cell.angle_beta   90.00
_cell.angle_gamma   90.00
#
_symmetry.space_group_name_H-M   'P 1'
#
loop_
_entity.id
_entity.type
_entity.pdbx_description
1 polymer ?
#
loop_
_entity_poly.entity_id
_entity_poly.type
_entity_poly.pdbx_seq_one_letter_code
_entity_poly.pdbx_strand_id
1 'polypeptide(L)' 'MEYRHKTSPSPRKFKVVASAREVLFNVLWDKDGVIHMEFLEQGQIVNSGRYISALQALELRLIRRDKDLILQHDAPAY' A
#
# COMPACT_ATOMS: atom_id res chain seq x y z
N MET A 1 6.02 -7.30 -30.79
CA MET A 1 7.14 -8.20 -31.17
C MET A 1 8.35 -7.34 -31.41
N GLU A 2 9.45 -7.59 -30.71
CA GLU A 2 10.69 -6.83 -30.87
C GLU A 2 11.78 -7.82 -31.34
N TYR A 3 12.40 -7.56 -32.50
CA TYR A 3 13.48 -8.40 -33.02
C TYR A 3 14.74 -8.18 -32.19
N ARG A 4 15.35 -9.24 -31.65
CA ARG A 4 16.56 -9.17 -30.82
C ARG A 4 17.64 -10.11 -31.31
N HIS A 5 18.89 -9.63 -31.28
CA HIS A 5 20.06 -10.42 -31.62
C HIS A 5 20.33 -11.46 -30.52
N LYS A 6 20.78 -12.68 -30.87
CA LYS A 6 20.98 -13.76 -29.87
C LYS A 6 21.97 -13.42 -28.75
N THR A 7 22.87 -12.46 -28.98
CA THR A 7 23.85 -11.98 -27.99
C THR A 7 23.45 -10.68 -27.32
N SER A 8 22.28 -10.11 -27.63
CA SER A 8 21.85 -8.86 -27.00
C SER A 8 21.56 -9.09 -25.52
N PRO A 9 22.07 -8.24 -24.60
CA PRO A 9 21.73 -8.34 -23.19
C PRO A 9 20.21 -8.18 -23.00
N SER A 10 19.67 -8.84 -21.97
CA SER A 10 18.26 -8.72 -21.64
C SER A 10 17.91 -7.26 -21.31
N PRO A 11 16.70 -6.79 -21.69
CA PRO A 11 16.26 -5.44 -21.39
C PRO A 11 16.20 -5.28 -19.87
N ARG A 12 17.18 -4.56 -19.32
CA ARG A 12 17.16 -4.14 -17.93
C ARG A 12 16.41 -2.81 -17.88
N LYS A 13 15.42 -2.69 -16.99
CA LYS A 13 14.72 -1.42 -16.78
C LYS A 13 15.76 -0.32 -16.55
N PHE A 14 15.80 0.63 -17.47
CA PHE A 14 16.71 1.76 -17.45
C PHE A 14 16.40 2.56 -16.18
N LYS A 15 17.28 2.47 -15.17
CA LYS A 15 17.18 3.18 -13.88
C LYS A 15 16.11 2.66 -12.91
N VAL A 16 16.25 1.42 -12.44
CA VAL A 16 15.78 1.08 -11.08
C VAL A 16 16.79 1.68 -10.11
N VAL A 17 16.68 2.99 -9.87
CA VAL A 17 17.35 3.61 -8.72
C VAL A 17 16.45 3.31 -7.54
N ALA A 18 16.98 2.66 -6.50
CA ALA A 18 16.25 2.54 -5.24
C ALA A 18 15.93 3.96 -4.77
N SER A 19 14.65 4.32 -4.75
CA SER A 19 14.21 5.58 -4.18
C SER A 19 14.78 5.67 -2.77
N ALA A 20 15.53 6.75 -2.51
CA ALA A 20 16.15 6.95 -1.21
C ALA A 20 15.02 7.12 -0.19
N ARG A 21 14.70 6.04 0.53
CA ARG A 21 13.92 6.06 1.77
C ARG A 21 12.46 6.45 1.61
N GLU A 22 11.76 5.86 0.65
CA GLU A 22 10.29 5.93 0.60
C GLU A 22 9.68 5.20 1.81
N VAL A 23 8.84 5.91 2.55
CA VAL A 23 8.02 5.41 3.65
C VAL A 23 6.59 5.38 3.15
N LEU A 24 5.95 4.23 3.23
CA LEU A 24 4.54 4.12 2.91
C LEU A 24 3.73 4.54 4.13
N PHE A 25 2.70 5.36 3.91
CA PHE A 25 1.82 5.85 4.95
C PHE A 25 0.37 5.46 4.64
N ASN A 26 -0.26 4.73 5.55
CA ASN A 26 -1.67 4.39 5.48
C ASN A 26 -2.47 5.29 6.41
N VAL A 27 -3.52 5.91 5.89
CA VAL A 27 -4.44 6.74 6.67
C VAL A 27 -5.89 6.35 6.40
N LEU A 28 -6.64 6.14 7.48
CA LEU A 28 -8.08 5.83 7.44
C LEU A 28 -8.80 6.91 8.24
N TRP A 29 -9.81 7.54 7.65
CA TRP A 29 -10.48 8.71 8.20
C TRP A 29 -11.97 8.73 7.84
N ASP A 30 -12.77 9.43 8.63
CA ASP A 30 -14.18 9.74 8.37
C ASP A 30 -14.43 11.26 8.42
N LYS A 31 -15.69 11.66 8.24
CA LYS A 31 -16.11 13.07 8.34
C LYS A 31 -15.75 13.75 9.67
N ASP A 32 -15.53 12.99 10.74
CA ASP A 32 -15.21 13.50 12.07
C ASP A 32 -13.68 13.55 12.30
N GLY A 33 -12.90 12.92 11.43
CA GLY A 33 -11.45 13.03 11.37
C GLY A 33 -10.72 11.70 11.18
N VAL A 34 -9.44 11.69 11.52
CA VAL A 34 -8.57 10.52 11.34
C VAL A 34 -8.88 9.45 12.38
N ILE A 35 -9.06 8.21 11.92
CA ILE A 35 -9.36 7.04 12.75
C ILE A 35 -8.10 6.20 12.99
N HIS A 36 -7.30 6.01 11.93
CA HIS A 36 -6.08 5.21 12.01
C HIS A 36 -5.00 5.78 11.09
N MET A 37 -3.76 5.72 11.58
CA MET A 37 -2.55 6.10 10.87
C MET A 37 -1.48 5.06 11.12
N GLU A 38 -0.81 4.62 10.08
CA GLU A 38 0.27 3.65 10.15
C GLU A 38 1.39 4.07 9.19
N PHE A 39 2.61 4.14 9.72
CA PHE A 39 3.82 4.32 8.92
C PHE A 39 4.48 2.96 8.74
N LEU A 40 4.70 2.57 7.49
CA LEU A 40 5.41 1.34 7.19
C LEU A 40 6.89 1.64 6.99
N GLU A 41 7.71 0.87 7.69
CA GLU A 41 9.16 0.99 7.61
C GLU A 41 9.69 0.74 6.18
N GLN A 42 10.89 1.27 5.95
CA GLN A 42 11.54 1.29 4.64
C GLN A 42 11.59 -0.10 3.98
N GLY A 43 11.18 -0.16 2.71
CA GLY A 43 11.23 -1.39 1.90
C GLY A 43 10.05 -2.35 2.11
N GLN A 44 9.09 -2.00 2.97
CA GLN A 44 7.84 -2.74 3.08
C GLN A 44 6.83 -2.26 2.02
N ILE A 45 6.37 -3.19 1.19
CA ILE A 45 5.37 -2.95 0.15
C ILE A 45 3.96 -3.11 0.75
N VAL A 46 2.97 -2.40 0.21
CA VAL A 46 1.54 -2.75 0.41
C VAL A 46 1.33 -4.16 -0.13
N ASN A 47 1.39 -5.17 0.73
CA ASN A 47 0.88 -6.49 0.39
C ASN A 47 -0.48 -6.69 1.05
N SER A 48 -1.26 -7.64 0.53
CA SER A 48 -2.60 -7.94 1.03
C SER A 48 -2.61 -8.27 2.52
N GLY A 49 -1.59 -8.98 3.03
CA GLY A 49 -1.49 -9.32 4.45
C GLY A 49 -1.43 -8.09 5.36
N ARG A 50 -0.64 -7.09 4.99
CA ARG A 50 -0.58 -5.83 5.72
C ARG A 50 -1.86 -5.03 5.65
N TYR A 51 -2.48 -4.98 4.48
CA TYR A 51 -3.76 -4.31 4.33
C TYR A 51 -4.81 -4.93 5.25
N ILE A 52 -4.86 -6.26 5.34
CA ILE A 52 -5.73 -6.98 6.29
C ILE A 52 -5.43 -6.57 7.75
N SER A 53 -4.15 -6.51 8.14
CA SER A 53 -3.78 -6.07 9.49
C SER A 53 -4.25 -4.64 9.82
N ALA A 54 -4.11 -3.72 8.86
CA ALA A 54 -4.61 -2.35 9.00
C ALA A 54 -6.14 -2.30 9.14
N LEU A 55 -6.86 -3.15 8.41
CA LEU A 55 -8.33 -3.26 8.52
C LEU A 55 -8.77 -3.85 9.86
N GLN A 56 -8.09 -4.85 10.39
CA GLN A 56 -8.36 -5.38 11.74
C GLN A 56 -8.12 -4.31 12.81
N ALA A 57 -7.06 -3.52 12.66
CA ALA A 57 -6.75 -2.41 13.54
C ALA A 57 -7.81 -1.29 13.46
N LEU A 58 -8.40 -1.07 12.28
CA LEU A 58 -9.51 -0.15 12.06
C LEU A 58 -10.79 -0.68 12.73
N GLU A 59 -11.15 -1.95 12.52
CA GLU A 59 -12.36 -2.56 13.07
C GLU A 59 -12.40 -2.46 14.61
N LEU A 60 -11.29 -2.77 15.29
CA LEU A 60 -11.18 -2.63 16.75
C LEU A 60 -11.38 -1.19 17.25
N ARG A 61 -11.06 -0.19 16.42
CA ARG A 61 -11.27 1.24 16.75
C ARG A 61 -12.70 1.69 16.48
N LEU A 62 -13.36 1.08 15.50
CA LEU A 62 -14.73 1.38 15.09
C LEU A 62 -15.80 0.70 15.94
N ILE A 63 -15.55 -0.52 16.44
CA ILE A 63 -16.45 -1.21 17.39
C ILE A 63 -16.74 -0.32 18.60
N ARG A 64 -15.76 0.48 19.04
CA ARG A 64 -15.93 1.44 20.15
C ARG A 64 -16.82 2.63 19.81
N ARG A 65 -17.12 2.86 18.53
CA ARG A 65 -17.85 4.03 18.02
C ARG A 65 -19.29 3.69 17.59
N ASP A 66 -19.68 2.41 17.59
CA ASP A 66 -21.03 1.93 17.24
C ASP A 66 -21.59 2.58 15.95
N LYS A 67 -20.80 2.52 14.88
CA LYS A 67 -21.16 3.08 13.57
C LYS A 67 -21.33 1.96 12.56
N ASP A 68 -22.40 2.04 11.77
CA ASP A 68 -22.51 1.27 10.52
C ASP A 68 -21.45 1.78 9.53
N LEU A 69 -20.67 0.88 8.93
CA LEU A 69 -19.44 1.23 8.21
C LEU A 69 -19.53 0.87 6.74
N ILE A 70 -19.32 1.87 5.89
CA ILE A 70 -18.97 1.67 4.48
C ILE A 70 -17.50 2.06 4.31
N LEU A 71 -16.67 1.10 3.90
CA LEU A 71 -15.28 1.34 3.58
C LEU A 71 -15.14 1.70 2.09
N GLN A 72 -14.65 2.90 1.81
CA GLN A 72 -14.27 3.34 0.48
C GLN A 72 -12.75 3.32 0.34
N HIS A 73 -12.23 2.50 -0.58
CA HIS A 73 -10.81 2.43 -0.90
C HIS A 73 -10.60 2.06 -2.36
N ASP A 74 -9.47 2.46 -2.93
CA ASP A 74 -9.09 2.06 -4.30
C ASP A 74 -8.63 0.59 -4.33
N ALA A 75 -8.67 -0.01 -5.52
CA ALA A 75 -8.18 -1.36 -5.72
C ALA A 75 -6.66 -1.42 -5.39
N PRO A 76 -6.20 -2.39 -4.58
CA PRO A 76 -4.79 -2.50 -4.27
C PRO A 76 -4.00 -2.69 -5.56
N ALA A 77 -2.93 -1.90 -5.71
CA ALA A 77 -2.00 -2.03 -6.83
C ALA A 77 -1.28 -3.38 -6.70
N TYR A 78 -1.70 -4.37 -7.49
CA TYR A 78 -1.04 -5.68 -7.62
C TYR A 78 0.19 -5.60 -8.52
#